data_AF-A0A161N159-F1
#
_entry.id   AF-A0A161N159-F1
#
_cell.length_a   1.000
_cell.length_b   1.000
_cell.length_c   1.000
_cell.angle_alpha   90.00
_cell.angle_beta   90.00
_cell.angle_gamma   90.00
#
_symmetry.space_group_name_H-M   'P 1'
#
loop_
_entity.id
_entity.type
_entity.pdbx_description
1 polymer ?
#
loop_
_entity_poly.entity_id
_entity_poly.type
_entity_poly.pdbx_seq_one_letter_code
_entity_poly.pdbx_strand_id
1 'polypeptide(L)'
;RLIMEHAMLIAILQANVGTEIGAFFLQNLGKKFDELHSQRQEIENKKLDNLLLLLCHLYTFKVYHCELLYDILYRLCDSFTPKDIDLILVILRSVGFTLRKDDPLALKQLIIRVQKLANEASDMKDDARVRFMLDVLLGIKNNNMSKLPGYDPTHAEHLKKIIKAMFRKGNYVTELKISLEDLLKADERGRWWIVGSAWTGPAPHTSEKDETMKNSLPAFSQEVLDLAKKQRMNTSNRKTIFCILIT
;
A
#
# COMPACT_ATOMS: atom_id res chain seq x y z
N ARG A 1 -2.17 -12.13 -17.92
CA ARG A 1 -0.85 -12.73 -17.63
C ARG A 1 0.21 -11.64 -17.49
N LEU A 2 0.39 -10.76 -18.50
CA LEU A 2 1.43 -9.72 -18.51
C LEU A 2 1.38 -8.65 -17.38
N ILE A 3 0.25 -8.44 -16.70
CA ILE A 3 0.09 -7.33 -15.75
C ILE A 3 1.08 -7.44 -14.57
N MET A 4 1.37 -8.68 -14.13
CA MET A 4 2.29 -8.91 -13.02
C MET A 4 3.73 -8.54 -13.38
N GLU A 5 4.18 -8.85 -14.60
CA GLU A 5 5.50 -8.46 -15.10
C GLU A 5 5.62 -6.94 -15.27
N HIS A 6 4.53 -6.25 -15.65
CA HIS A 6 4.51 -4.78 -15.69
C HIS A 6 4.64 -4.18 -14.28
N ALA A 7 3.94 -4.75 -13.29
CA ALA A 7 4.09 -4.34 -11.89
C ALA A 7 5.51 -4.60 -11.37
N MET A 8 6.10 -5.73 -11.74
CA MET A 8 7.49 -6.08 -11.41
C MET A 8 8.47 -5.06 -11.99
N LEU A 9 8.29 -4.65 -13.26
CA LEU A 9 9.10 -3.62 -13.90
C LEU A 9 9.02 -2.30 -13.13
N ILE A 10 7.81 -1.86 -12.75
CA ILE A 10 7.64 -0.64 -11.94
C ILE A 10 8.38 -0.74 -10.61
N ALA A 11 8.28 -1.89 -9.92
CA ALA A 11 9.01 -2.12 -8.67
C ALA A 11 10.55 -2.13 -8.87
N ILE A 12 11.06 -2.68 -9.97
CA ILE A 12 12.49 -2.62 -10.33
C ILE A 12 12.93 -1.18 -10.55
N LEU A 13 12.13 -0.39 -11.28
CA LEU A 13 12.43 1.02 -11.52
C LEU A 13 12.42 1.82 -10.22
N GLN A 14 11.46 1.58 -9.33
CA GLN A 14 11.40 2.20 -8.02
C GLN A 14 12.65 1.90 -7.17
N ALA A 15 13.10 0.64 -7.16
CA ALA A 15 14.31 0.26 -6.44
C ALA A 15 15.57 0.88 -7.05
N ASN A 16 15.70 0.89 -8.37
CA ASN A 16 16.95 1.24 -9.05
C ASN A 16 17.14 2.72 -9.38
N VAL A 17 16.03 3.46 -9.56
CA VAL A 17 16.04 4.86 -9.98
C VAL A 17 15.60 5.78 -8.85
N GLY A 18 14.49 5.48 -8.19
CA GLY A 18 13.97 6.29 -7.09
C GLY A 18 12.50 6.03 -6.75
N THR A 19 12.12 6.36 -5.52
CA THR A 19 10.76 6.18 -4.98
C THR A 19 9.70 6.98 -5.74
N GLU A 20 10.12 8.04 -6.42
CA GLU A 20 9.28 8.95 -7.20
C GLU A 20 8.58 8.24 -8.35
N ILE A 21 9.21 7.22 -8.95
CA ILE A 21 8.59 6.44 -10.02
C ILE A 21 7.38 5.69 -9.47
N GLY A 22 7.56 4.95 -8.38
CA GLY A 22 6.47 4.21 -7.73
C GLY A 22 5.32 5.15 -7.35
N ALA A 23 5.65 6.27 -6.71
CA ALA A 23 4.66 7.25 -6.28
C ALA A 23 3.91 7.90 -7.44
N PHE A 24 4.59 8.25 -8.54
CA PHE A 24 3.95 8.79 -9.75
C PHE A 24 2.96 7.79 -10.37
N PHE A 25 3.35 6.50 -10.47
CA PHE A 25 2.44 5.47 -10.95
C PHE A 25 1.23 5.30 -10.03
N LEU A 26 1.44 5.25 -8.70
CA LEU A 26 0.34 5.14 -7.74
C LEU A 26 -0.62 6.31 -7.83
N GLN A 27 -0.12 7.55 -7.95
CA GLN A 27 -0.97 8.74 -8.08
C GLN A 27 -1.86 8.65 -9.32
N ASN A 28 -1.26 8.30 -10.47
CA ASN A 28 -2.01 8.18 -11.72
C ASN A 28 -3.02 7.03 -11.67
N LEU A 29 -2.66 5.88 -11.10
CA LEU A 29 -3.57 4.74 -10.94
C LEU A 29 -4.71 5.06 -9.97
N GLY A 30 -4.44 5.75 -8.85
CA GLY A 30 -5.45 6.17 -7.89
C GLY A 30 -6.46 7.14 -8.50
N LYS A 31 -5.99 8.15 -9.25
CA LYS A 31 -6.86 9.07 -9.99
C LYS A 31 -7.68 8.37 -11.06
N LYS A 32 -7.04 7.47 -11.83
CA LYS A 32 -7.74 6.71 -12.88
C LYS A 32 -8.77 5.75 -12.29
N PHE A 33 -8.50 5.17 -11.12
CA PHE A 33 -9.47 4.39 -10.37
C PHE A 33 -10.69 5.25 -9.99
N ASP A 34 -10.48 6.40 -9.36
CA ASP A 34 -11.56 7.29 -8.93
C ASP A 34 -12.40 7.83 -10.10
N GLU A 35 -11.75 8.20 -11.21
CA GLU A 35 -12.41 8.61 -12.46
C GLU A 35 -13.30 7.49 -13.03
N LEU A 36 -12.76 6.27 -13.16
CA LEU A 36 -13.49 5.14 -13.75
C LEU A 36 -14.58 4.60 -12.83
N HIS A 37 -14.35 4.61 -11.51
CA HIS A 37 -15.32 4.16 -10.51
C HIS A 37 -16.51 5.11 -10.40
N SER A 38 -16.27 6.41 -10.56
CA SER A 38 -17.34 7.44 -10.57
C SER A 38 -18.25 7.36 -11.81
N GLN A 39 -17.80 6.70 -12.87
CA GLN A 39 -18.59 6.48 -14.09
C GLN A 39 -19.41 5.20 -13.99
N ARG A 40 -20.60 5.16 -14.60
CA ARG A 40 -21.39 3.92 -14.69
C ARG A 40 -20.63 2.91 -15.57
N GLN A 41 -20.08 1.88 -14.94
CA GLN A 41 -19.38 0.80 -15.63
C GLN A 41 -20.33 -0.36 -15.91
N GLU A 42 -20.29 -0.88 -17.14
CA GLU A 42 -20.86 -2.18 -17.46
C GLU A 42 -20.08 -3.28 -16.75
N ILE A 43 -20.77 -4.34 -16.33
CA ILE A 43 -20.16 -5.44 -15.56
C ILE A 43 -19.05 -6.13 -16.38
N GLU A 44 -19.29 -6.29 -17.68
CA GLU A 44 -18.38 -6.95 -18.63
C GLU A 44 -17.10 -6.14 -18.90
N ASN A 45 -17.12 -4.82 -18.69
CA ASN A 45 -15.96 -3.98 -18.95
C ASN A 45 -14.84 -4.28 -17.95
N LYS A 46 -13.69 -4.74 -18.47
CA LYS A 46 -12.53 -5.17 -17.67
C LYS A 46 -11.48 -4.08 -17.42
N LYS A 47 -11.72 -2.83 -17.84
CA LYS A 47 -10.76 -1.74 -17.63
C LYS A 47 -10.45 -1.53 -16.14
N LEU A 48 -11.49 -1.44 -15.31
CA LEU A 48 -11.33 -1.23 -13.87
C LEU A 48 -10.76 -2.47 -13.17
N ASP A 49 -11.17 -3.68 -13.59
CA ASP A 49 -10.63 -4.96 -13.11
C ASP A 49 -9.12 -5.04 -13.35
N ASN A 50 -8.66 -4.69 -14.56
CA ASN A 50 -7.24 -4.71 -14.92
C ASN A 50 -6.43 -3.66 -14.16
N LEU A 51 -7.01 -2.49 -13.91
CA LEU A 51 -6.39 -1.44 -13.09
C LEU A 51 -6.19 -1.93 -11.65
N LEU A 52 -7.23 -2.48 -11.03
CA LEU A 52 -7.13 -3.04 -9.67
C LEU A 52 -6.17 -4.22 -9.61
N LEU A 53 -6.13 -5.06 -10.64
CA LEU A 53 -5.18 -6.17 -10.72
C LEU A 53 -3.74 -5.66 -10.78
N LEU A 54 -3.48 -4.56 -11.49
CA LEU A 54 -2.18 -3.89 -11.47
C LEU A 54 -1.83 -3.36 -10.08
N LEU A 55 -2.77 -2.70 -9.39
CA LEU A 55 -2.57 -2.26 -8.00
C LEU A 55 -2.28 -3.44 -7.07
N CYS A 56 -2.98 -4.56 -7.20
CA CYS A 56 -2.73 -5.78 -6.44
C CYS A 56 -1.31 -6.32 -6.67
N HIS A 57 -0.84 -6.32 -7.92
CA HIS A 57 0.52 -6.77 -8.23
C HIS A 57 1.59 -5.78 -7.76
N LEU A 58 1.35 -4.47 -7.79
CA LEU A 58 2.25 -3.49 -7.19
C LEU A 58 2.39 -3.70 -5.67
N TYR A 59 1.28 -3.98 -4.97
CA TYR A 59 1.29 -4.38 -3.56
C TYR A 59 2.08 -5.68 -3.34
N THR A 60 1.90 -6.66 -4.24
CA THR A 60 2.64 -7.93 -4.20
C THR A 60 4.16 -7.71 -4.19
N PHE A 61 4.66 -6.71 -4.92
CA PHE A 61 6.07 -6.32 -4.97
C PHE A 61 6.48 -5.25 -3.95
N LYS A 62 5.63 -4.94 -2.95
CA LYS A 62 5.91 -4.00 -1.86
C LYS A 62 6.18 -2.56 -2.32
N VAL A 63 5.58 -2.16 -3.43
CA VAL A 63 5.61 -0.76 -3.92
C VAL A 63 4.92 0.18 -2.92
N TYR A 64 3.86 -0.30 -2.26
CA TYR A 64 3.11 0.45 -1.26
C TYR A 64 2.52 -0.45 -0.18
N HIS A 65 2.14 0.17 0.94
CA HIS A 65 1.57 -0.47 2.14
C HIS A 65 0.11 -0.91 1.93
N CYS A 66 -0.37 -1.91 2.67
CA CYS A 66 -1.72 -2.47 2.51
C CYS A 66 -2.87 -1.46 2.71
N GLU A 67 -2.62 -0.37 3.43
CA GLU A 67 -3.55 0.73 3.72
C GLU A 67 -4.30 1.21 2.48
N LEU A 68 -3.61 1.52 1.37
CA LEU A 68 -4.23 1.96 0.13
C LEU A 68 -5.24 0.94 -0.43
N LEU A 69 -4.94 -0.36 -0.35
CA LEU A 69 -5.88 -1.39 -0.82
C LEU A 69 -7.11 -1.48 0.08
N TYR A 70 -6.95 -1.28 1.38
CA TYR A 70 -8.10 -1.20 2.29
C TYR A 70 -8.96 0.02 2.00
N ASP A 71 -8.39 1.19 1.75
CA ASP A 71 -9.14 2.39 1.35
C ASP A 71 -9.96 2.14 0.08
N ILE A 72 -9.36 1.50 -0.92
CA ILE A 72 -10.05 1.11 -2.16
C ILE A 72 -11.17 0.12 -1.85
N LEU A 73 -10.92 -0.93 -1.05
CA LEU A 73 -11.93 -1.91 -0.67
C LEU A 73 -13.10 -1.25 0.08
N TYR A 74 -12.82 -0.28 0.94
CA TYR A 74 -13.85 0.48 1.65
C TYR A 74 -14.65 1.37 0.71
N ARG A 75 -14.01 2.03 -0.26
CA ARG A 75 -14.70 2.81 -1.31
C ARG A 75 -15.65 1.93 -2.15
N LEU A 76 -15.24 0.70 -2.47
CA LEU A 76 -16.09 -0.28 -3.17
C LEU A 76 -17.25 -0.76 -2.28
N CYS A 77 -17.03 -0.87 -0.97
CA CYS A 77 -18.09 -1.20 -0.01
C CYS A 77 -19.10 -0.06 0.17
N ASP A 78 -18.70 1.21 -0.02
CA ASP A 78 -19.61 2.36 0.10
C ASP A 78 -20.71 2.34 -0.99
N SER A 79 -20.37 2.00 -2.23
CA SER A 79 -21.32 1.93 -3.34
C SER A 79 -21.98 0.56 -3.50
N PHE A 80 -21.27 -0.52 -3.16
CA PHE A 80 -21.76 -1.91 -3.12
C PHE A 80 -22.58 -2.35 -4.35
N THR A 81 -22.20 -1.91 -5.55
CA THR A 81 -22.86 -2.32 -6.80
C THR A 81 -22.44 -3.74 -7.24
N PRO A 82 -23.16 -4.38 -8.17
CA PRO A 82 -22.72 -5.67 -8.74
C PRO A 82 -21.30 -5.64 -9.30
N LYS A 83 -20.89 -4.50 -9.89
CA LYS A 83 -19.53 -4.31 -10.38
C LYS A 83 -18.53 -4.21 -9.22
N ASP A 84 -18.87 -3.53 -8.14
CA ASP A 84 -18.00 -3.42 -6.97
C ASP A 84 -17.72 -4.79 -6.33
N ILE A 85 -18.71 -5.68 -6.30
CA ILE A 85 -18.53 -7.06 -5.82
C ILE A 85 -17.52 -7.83 -6.67
N ASP A 86 -17.60 -7.72 -8.00
CA ASP A 86 -16.62 -8.31 -8.91
C ASP A 86 -15.21 -7.74 -8.66
N LEU A 87 -15.10 -6.44 -8.41
CA LEU A 87 -13.83 -5.76 -8.13
C LEU A 87 -13.23 -6.16 -6.76
N ILE A 88 -14.07 -6.29 -5.72
CA ILE A 88 -13.66 -6.83 -4.41
C ILE A 88 -13.14 -8.26 -4.59
N LEU A 89 -13.85 -9.10 -5.35
CA LEU A 89 -13.41 -10.45 -5.67
C LEU A 89 -12.07 -10.48 -6.40
N VAL A 90 -11.82 -9.56 -7.34
CA VAL A 90 -10.50 -9.42 -8.00
C VAL A 90 -9.39 -9.18 -6.98
N ILE A 91 -9.59 -8.25 -6.04
CA ILE A 91 -8.59 -7.94 -5.00
C ILE A 91 -8.37 -9.14 -4.08
N LEU A 92 -9.46 -9.71 -3.54
CA LEU A 92 -9.41 -10.83 -2.60
C LEU A 92 -8.73 -12.07 -3.21
N ARG A 93 -9.03 -12.38 -4.48
CA ARG A 93 -8.41 -13.52 -5.17
C ARG A 93 -6.95 -13.30 -5.50
N SER A 94 -6.54 -12.06 -5.71
CA SER A 94 -5.17 -11.71 -6.07
C SER A 94 -4.26 -11.63 -4.85
N VAL A 95 -4.70 -10.97 -3.79
CA VAL A 95 -3.84 -10.60 -2.65
C VAL A 95 -4.49 -10.80 -1.28
N GLY A 96 -5.67 -11.40 -1.18
CA GLY A 96 -6.42 -11.54 0.07
C GLY A 96 -5.66 -12.26 1.20
N PHE A 97 -4.93 -13.33 0.90
CA PHE A 97 -4.10 -14.01 1.91
C PHE A 97 -2.91 -13.14 2.37
N THR A 98 -2.37 -12.30 1.47
CA THR A 98 -1.31 -11.35 1.83
C THR A 98 -1.87 -10.22 2.69
N LEU A 99 -3.06 -9.69 2.36
CA LEU A 99 -3.77 -8.71 3.20
C LEU A 99 -4.04 -9.26 4.61
N ARG A 100 -4.51 -10.51 4.73
CA ARG A 100 -4.70 -11.16 6.03
C ARG A 100 -3.43 -11.22 6.86
N LYS A 101 -2.31 -11.54 6.20
CA LYS A 101 -1.01 -11.69 6.87
C LYS A 101 -0.49 -10.34 7.35
N ASP A 102 -0.65 -9.31 6.51
CA ASP A 102 -0.07 -7.99 6.76
C ASP A 102 -0.94 -7.17 7.74
N ASP A 103 -2.28 -7.26 7.66
CA ASP A 103 -3.20 -6.66 8.63
C ASP A 103 -4.45 -7.53 8.89
N PRO A 104 -4.41 -8.44 9.89
CA PRO A 104 -5.55 -9.28 10.23
C PRO A 104 -6.72 -8.49 10.84
N LEU A 105 -6.47 -7.33 11.44
CA LEU A 105 -7.51 -6.51 12.08
C LEU A 105 -8.32 -5.77 11.02
N ALA A 106 -7.66 -5.12 10.06
CA ALA A 106 -8.33 -4.46 8.94
C ALA A 106 -9.15 -5.46 8.10
N LEU A 107 -8.63 -6.68 7.88
CA LEU A 107 -9.41 -7.74 7.23
C LEU A 107 -10.66 -8.12 8.03
N LYS A 108 -10.57 -8.24 9.36
CA LYS A 108 -11.73 -8.53 10.20
C LYS A 108 -12.79 -7.42 10.07
N GLN A 109 -12.37 -6.15 10.07
CA GLN A 109 -13.29 -5.03 9.90
C GLN A 109 -13.95 -5.04 8.52
N LEU A 110 -13.19 -5.32 7.45
CA LEU A 110 -13.74 -5.49 6.11
C LEU A 110 -14.81 -6.59 6.06
N ILE A 111 -14.55 -7.75 6.67
CA ILE A 111 -15.51 -8.86 6.70
C ILE A 111 -16.80 -8.45 7.39
N ILE A 112 -16.71 -7.80 8.57
CA ILE A 112 -17.89 -7.33 9.32
C ILE A 112 -18.69 -6.35 8.46
N ARG A 113 -18.01 -5.40 7.80
CA ARG A 113 -18.64 -4.40 6.94
C ARG A 113 -19.38 -5.03 5.76
N VAL A 114 -18.72 -5.94 5.03
CA VAL A 114 -19.33 -6.64 3.88
C VAL A 114 -20.51 -7.49 4.31
N GLN A 115 -20.43 -8.18 5.46
CA GLN A 115 -21.54 -8.97 6.00
C GLN A 115 -22.74 -8.09 6.37
N LYS A 116 -22.50 -6.92 6.97
CA LYS A 116 -23.55 -5.96 7.29
C LYS A 116 -24.26 -5.48 6.01
N LEU A 117 -23.50 -5.05 5.00
CA LEU A 117 -24.04 -4.60 3.71
C LEU A 117 -24.85 -5.70 3.01
N ALA A 118 -24.34 -6.93 2.99
CA ALA A 118 -25.03 -8.07 2.39
C ALA A 118 -26.36 -8.41 3.08
N ASN A 119 -26.46 -8.16 4.39
CA ASN A 119 -27.70 -8.38 5.14
C ASN A 119 -28.72 -7.25 4.96
N GLU A 120 -28.25 -6.01 4.79
CA GLU A 120 -29.08 -4.81 4.61
C GLU A 120 -29.61 -4.67 3.17
N ALA A 121 -28.85 -5.14 2.17
CA ALA A 121 -29.25 -5.13 0.78
C ALA A 121 -30.28 -6.24 0.47
N SER A 122 -31.57 -5.95 0.68
CA SER A 122 -32.70 -6.88 0.42
C SER A 122 -32.65 -7.50 -0.99
N ASP A 123 -32.28 -6.69 -1.98
CA ASP A 123 -32.30 -7.07 -3.39
C ASP A 123 -31.09 -7.92 -3.80
N MET A 124 -30.02 -7.93 -2.98
CA MET A 124 -28.76 -8.62 -3.26
C MET A 124 -28.47 -9.76 -2.29
N LYS A 125 -29.35 -9.97 -1.29
CA LYS A 125 -29.20 -11.02 -0.28
C LYS A 125 -29.09 -12.42 -0.87
N ASP A 126 -29.75 -12.64 -2.01
CA ASP A 126 -29.74 -13.90 -2.75
C ASP A 126 -28.85 -13.89 -4.01
N ASP A 127 -28.09 -12.81 -4.24
CA ASP A 127 -27.17 -12.73 -5.38
C ASP A 127 -26.01 -13.74 -5.19
N ALA A 128 -25.83 -14.61 -6.18
CA ALA A 128 -24.77 -15.61 -6.20
C ALA A 128 -23.36 -14.99 -6.07
N ARG A 129 -23.14 -13.76 -6.56
CA ARG A 129 -21.87 -13.02 -6.45
C ARG A 129 -21.58 -12.65 -5.00
N VAL A 130 -22.58 -12.17 -4.27
CA VAL A 130 -22.44 -11.80 -2.85
C VAL A 130 -22.11 -13.04 -2.03
N ARG A 131 -22.85 -14.13 -2.24
CA ARG A 131 -22.59 -15.41 -1.57
C ARG A 131 -21.18 -15.92 -1.86
N PHE A 132 -20.77 -15.92 -3.12
CA PHE A 132 -19.42 -16.32 -3.51
C PHE A 132 -18.33 -15.43 -2.89
N MET A 133 -18.53 -14.11 -2.86
CA MET A 133 -17.61 -13.16 -2.19
C MET A 133 -17.48 -13.45 -0.70
N LEU A 134 -18.59 -13.73 0.00
CA LEU A 134 -18.58 -14.11 1.41
C LEU A 134 -17.85 -15.43 1.63
N ASP A 135 -18.02 -16.41 0.75
CA ASP A 135 -17.28 -17.69 0.80
C ASP A 135 -15.78 -17.50 0.62
N VAL A 136 -15.37 -16.65 -0.33
CA VAL A 136 -13.98 -16.27 -0.57
C VAL A 136 -13.39 -15.57 0.66
N LEU A 137 -14.11 -14.61 1.26
CA LEU A 137 -13.70 -13.92 2.49
C LEU A 137 -13.52 -14.89 3.66
N LEU A 138 -14.43 -15.85 3.83
CA LEU A 138 -14.31 -16.89 4.86
C LEU A 138 -13.13 -17.83 4.59
N GLY A 139 -12.89 -18.18 3.32
CA GLY A 139 -11.70 -18.91 2.89
C GLY A 139 -10.42 -18.19 3.30
N ILE A 140 -10.32 -16.90 2.99
CA ILE A 140 -9.18 -16.05 3.36
C ILE A 140 -9.03 -15.99 4.87
N LYS A 141 -10.09 -15.65 5.62
CA LYS A 141 -10.11 -15.57 7.09
C LYS A 141 -9.54 -16.83 7.75
N ASN A 142 -9.92 -17.99 7.23
CA ASN A 142 -9.51 -19.30 7.75
C ASN A 142 -8.20 -19.82 7.12
N ASN A 143 -7.51 -19.01 6.32
CA ASN A 143 -6.31 -19.39 5.57
C ASN A 143 -6.49 -20.65 4.70
N ASN A 144 -7.71 -20.86 4.20
CA ASN A 144 -8.06 -22.03 3.42
C ASN A 144 -7.97 -21.72 1.92
N MET A 145 -6.81 -22.00 1.33
CA MET A 145 -6.52 -21.75 -0.09
C MET A 145 -7.40 -22.57 -1.05
N SER A 146 -7.92 -23.74 -0.64
CA SER A 146 -8.77 -24.56 -1.51
C SER A 146 -10.13 -23.91 -1.80
N LYS A 147 -10.54 -22.93 -0.99
CA LYS A 147 -11.76 -22.14 -1.22
C LYS A 147 -11.61 -21.03 -2.27
N LEU A 148 -10.41 -20.77 -2.80
CA LEU A 148 -10.23 -19.89 -3.95
C LEU A 148 -10.00 -20.71 -5.23
N PRO A 149 -10.99 -20.81 -6.13
CA PRO A 149 -10.81 -21.49 -7.41
C PRO A 149 -9.69 -20.85 -8.22
N GLY A 150 -8.75 -21.66 -8.71
CA GLY A 150 -7.66 -21.19 -9.58
C GLY A 150 -6.63 -20.29 -8.89
N TYR A 151 -6.56 -20.30 -7.54
CA TYR A 151 -5.49 -19.63 -6.82
C TYR A 151 -4.19 -20.42 -6.93
N ASP A 152 -3.19 -19.81 -7.57
CA ASP A 152 -1.84 -20.34 -7.69
C ASP A 152 -0.82 -19.25 -7.33
N PRO A 153 -0.16 -19.34 -6.16
CA PRO A 153 0.82 -18.36 -5.73
C PRO A 153 2.18 -18.54 -6.42
N THR A 154 2.45 -19.67 -7.08
CA THR A 154 3.81 -20.04 -7.52
C THR A 154 4.43 -19.03 -8.48
N HIS A 155 3.66 -18.50 -9.43
CA HIS A 155 4.15 -17.48 -10.36
C HIS A 155 4.57 -16.19 -9.64
N ALA A 156 3.73 -15.70 -8.72
CA ALA A 156 4.04 -14.51 -7.94
C ALA A 156 5.27 -14.72 -7.03
N GLU A 157 5.39 -15.89 -6.40
CA GLU A 157 6.55 -16.26 -5.58
C GLU A 157 7.84 -16.37 -6.41
N HIS A 158 7.74 -16.91 -7.62
CA HIS A 158 8.85 -16.99 -8.55
C HIS A 158 9.34 -15.59 -8.96
N LEU A 159 8.44 -14.69 -9.35
CA LEU A 159 8.82 -13.31 -9.69
C LEU A 159 9.38 -12.54 -8.48
N LYS A 160 8.83 -12.73 -7.27
CA LYS A 160 9.39 -12.17 -6.02
C LYS A 160 10.82 -12.65 -5.72
N LYS A 161 11.20 -13.84 -6.19
CA LYS A 161 12.58 -14.34 -6.07
C LYS A 161 13.48 -13.70 -7.13
N ILE A 162 13.04 -13.64 -8.38
CA ILE A 162 13.83 -13.08 -9.48
C ILE A 162 14.08 -11.58 -9.30
N ILE A 163 13.08 -10.82 -8.83
CA ILE A 163 13.17 -9.36 -8.75
C ILE A 163 14.38 -8.89 -7.93
N LYS A 164 14.78 -9.64 -6.90
CA LYS A 164 15.91 -9.31 -6.02
C LYS A 164 17.25 -9.28 -6.76
N ALA A 165 17.42 -10.13 -7.79
CA ALA A 165 18.64 -10.15 -8.59
C ALA A 165 18.73 -8.97 -9.58
N MET A 166 17.61 -8.28 -9.82
CA MET A 166 17.52 -7.15 -10.75
C MET A 166 17.80 -5.80 -10.05
N PHE A 167 17.96 -5.80 -8.73
CA PHE A 167 18.28 -4.59 -7.98
C PHE A 167 19.79 -4.31 -8.01
N ARG A 168 20.15 -3.04 -8.17
CA ARG A 168 21.53 -2.57 -7.99
C ARG A 168 21.98 -2.84 -6.56
N LYS A 169 23.27 -3.06 -6.35
CA LYS A 169 23.82 -3.40 -5.04
C LYS A 169 23.47 -2.32 -4.00
N GLY A 170 22.76 -2.72 -2.95
CA GLY A 170 22.31 -1.82 -1.87
C GLY A 170 20.93 -1.20 -2.10
N ASN A 171 20.33 -1.38 -3.29
CA ASN A 171 19.00 -0.86 -3.60
C ASN A 171 17.91 -1.87 -3.20
N TYR A 172 16.75 -1.32 -2.83
CA TYR A 172 15.56 -2.09 -2.47
C TYR A 172 14.31 -1.26 -2.75
N VAL A 173 13.16 -1.93 -2.86
CA VAL A 173 11.87 -1.25 -2.96
C VAL A 173 11.52 -0.68 -1.59
N THR A 174 11.39 0.64 -1.50
CA THR A 174 10.90 1.31 -0.30
C THR A 174 9.38 1.35 -0.33
N GLU A 175 8.74 0.67 0.62
CA GLU A 175 7.28 0.58 0.70
C GLU A 175 6.67 1.95 1.03
N LEU A 176 5.85 2.47 0.12
CA LEU A 176 5.17 3.76 0.29
C LEU A 176 3.92 3.57 1.16
N LYS A 177 3.89 4.19 2.33
CA LYS A 177 2.69 4.23 3.17
C LYS A 177 1.81 5.40 2.76
N ILE A 178 0.67 5.10 2.16
CA ILE A 178 -0.21 6.14 1.62
C ILE A 178 -1.68 5.74 1.57
N SER A 179 -2.56 6.72 1.82
CA SER A 179 -4.01 6.61 1.65
C SER A 179 -4.48 6.90 0.22
N LEU A 180 -5.68 6.45 -0.13
CA LEU A 180 -6.32 6.81 -1.40
C LEU A 180 -6.60 8.33 -1.47
N GLU A 181 -7.01 8.95 -0.36
CA GLU A 181 -7.31 10.38 -0.31
C GLU A 181 -6.09 11.22 -0.66
N ASP A 182 -4.93 10.87 -0.12
CA ASP A 182 -3.70 11.61 -0.37
C ASP A 182 -3.29 11.50 -1.85
N LEU A 183 -3.44 10.34 -2.50
CA LEU A 183 -3.17 10.21 -3.94
C LEU A 183 -4.05 11.14 -4.79
N LEU A 184 -5.33 11.28 -4.41
CA LEU A 184 -6.27 12.14 -5.11
C LEU A 184 -5.94 13.63 -4.90
N LYS A 185 -5.57 14.00 -3.67
CA LYS A 185 -5.27 15.38 -3.28
C LYS A 185 -3.80 15.77 -3.45
N ALA A 186 -2.96 14.94 -4.05
CA ALA A 186 -1.51 15.20 -4.16
C ALA A 186 -1.13 16.43 -5.01
N ASP A 187 -2.00 16.90 -5.93
CA ASP A 187 -1.75 18.18 -6.63
C ASP A 187 -2.18 19.39 -5.80
N GLU A 188 -3.10 19.22 -4.86
CA GLU A 188 -3.49 20.23 -3.89
C GLU A 188 -2.46 20.26 -2.77
N ARG A 189 -2.41 19.21 -1.94
CA ARG A 189 -1.56 19.08 -0.73
C ARG A 189 -0.06 18.90 -1.02
N GLY A 190 0.37 19.06 -2.27
CA GLY A 190 1.73 18.78 -2.68
C GLY A 190 2.06 17.28 -2.70
N ARG A 191 3.07 16.93 -3.48
CA ARG A 191 3.48 15.54 -3.70
C ARG A 191 4.45 15.13 -2.59
N TRP A 192 4.04 14.24 -1.68
CA TRP A 192 4.88 13.85 -0.52
C TRP A 192 6.22 13.21 -0.91
N TRP A 193 6.31 12.70 -2.14
CA TRP A 193 7.51 12.02 -2.65
C TRP A 193 8.49 12.95 -3.35
N ILE A 194 8.15 14.23 -3.53
CA ILE A 194 9.08 15.22 -4.10
C ILE A 194 9.67 16.05 -2.96
N VAL A 195 10.99 16.01 -2.82
CA VAL A 195 11.71 16.81 -1.83
C VAL A 195 11.49 18.29 -2.13
N GLY A 196 10.91 19.03 -1.18
CA GLY A 196 10.69 20.47 -1.29
C GLY A 196 9.27 20.91 -1.72
N SER A 197 8.35 19.99 -1.98
CA SER A 197 6.94 20.29 -2.29
C SER A 197 5.98 20.11 -1.10
N ALA A 198 6.49 20.20 0.13
CA ALA A 198 5.65 20.17 1.31
C ALA A 198 4.64 21.33 1.29
N TRP A 199 3.36 21.01 1.49
CA TRP A 199 2.24 21.94 1.56
C TRP A 199 2.51 23.09 2.54
N THR A 200 2.31 24.33 2.08
CA THR A 200 2.39 25.57 2.87
C THR A 200 1.02 26.11 3.30
N GLY A 201 -0.04 25.31 3.23
CA GLY A 201 -1.38 25.74 3.64
C GLY A 201 -1.53 25.83 5.18
N PRO A 202 -2.57 26.56 5.65
CA PRO A 202 -2.75 26.81 7.07
C PRO A 202 -3.00 25.50 7.82
N ALA A 203 -2.09 25.18 8.75
CA ALA A 203 -2.21 24.00 9.60
C ALA A 203 -3.56 24.04 10.35
N PRO A 204 -4.30 22.92 10.42
CA PRO A 204 -5.39 22.82 11.39
C PRO A 204 -4.78 22.96 12.78
N HIS A 205 -5.40 23.81 13.61
CA HIS A 205 -5.01 24.06 15.00
C HIS A 205 -5.11 22.77 15.83
N THR A 206 -4.10 21.92 15.77
CA THR A 206 -3.70 21.06 16.88
C THR A 206 -2.63 21.80 17.65
N SER A 207 -3.04 22.32 18.80
CA SER A 207 -2.19 22.91 19.81
C SER A 207 -1.03 21.98 20.17
N GLU A 208 0.17 22.55 20.01
CA GLU A 208 1.40 22.30 20.76
C GLU A 208 2.22 21.02 20.47
N LYS A 209 3.39 21.31 19.88
CA LYS A 209 4.67 20.58 19.86
C LYS A 209 4.95 19.75 18.62
N ASP A 210 5.25 20.43 17.53
CA ASP A 210 6.31 19.98 16.61
C ASP A 210 6.84 21.17 15.80
N GLU A 211 7.53 22.07 16.49
CA GLU A 211 8.46 22.99 15.82
C GLU A 211 9.88 22.45 15.99
N THR A 212 10.57 22.31 14.84
CA THR A 212 12.02 22.11 14.66
C THR A 212 12.60 20.68 14.65
N MET A 213 12.29 19.90 13.60
CA MET A 213 13.33 19.07 12.98
C MET A 213 13.96 19.82 11.80
N LYS A 214 14.75 20.86 12.15
CA LYS A 214 15.89 21.23 11.31
C LYS A 214 16.97 20.19 11.58
N ASN A 215 17.67 19.76 10.52
CA ASN A 215 18.92 18.99 10.59
C ASN A 215 20.03 19.78 11.32
N SER A 216 19.90 19.97 12.63
CA SER A 216 21.02 20.25 13.50
C SER A 216 21.27 18.98 14.30
N LEU A 217 22.34 18.27 13.94
CA LEU A 217 22.99 17.33 14.85
C LEU A 217 23.07 18.00 16.24
N PRO A 218 22.73 17.31 17.34
CA PRO A 218 22.97 17.87 18.67
C PRO A 218 24.45 18.24 18.75
N ALA A 219 24.75 19.49 19.11
CA ALA A 219 26.12 19.90 19.37
C ALA A 219 26.57 19.19 20.66
N PHE A 220 27.08 17.97 20.52
CA PHE A 220 27.63 17.20 21.65
C PHE A 220 28.89 17.90 22.17
N SER A 221 29.09 17.88 23.49
CA SER A 221 30.29 18.48 24.07
C SER A 221 31.56 17.78 23.55
N GLN A 222 32.64 18.54 23.43
CA GLN A 222 33.91 18.04 22.89
C GLN A 222 34.44 16.84 23.70
N GLU A 223 34.17 16.81 25.00
CA GLU A 223 34.55 15.73 25.92
C GLU A 223 33.87 14.39 25.55
N VAL A 224 32.57 14.42 25.22
CA VAL A 224 31.81 13.21 24.84
C VAL A 224 32.27 12.68 23.48
N LEU A 225 32.63 13.57 22.55
CA LEU A 225 33.18 13.20 21.24
C LEU A 225 34.56 12.54 21.35
N ASP A 226 35.41 13.00 22.26
CA ASP A 226 36.72 12.41 22.48
C ASP A 226 36.63 11.07 23.23
N LEU A 227 35.62 10.90 24.09
CA LEU A 227 35.30 9.61 24.69
C LEU A 227 34.82 8.59 23.65
N ALA A 228 33.99 9.01 22.69
CA ALA A 228 33.55 8.18 21.57
C ALA A 228 34.74 7.70 20.71
N LYS A 229 35.73 8.59 20.46
CA LYS A 229 36.97 8.22 19.75
C LYS A 229 37.83 7.23 20.55
N LYS A 230 37.99 7.42 21.87
CA LYS A 230 38.70 6.46 22.74
C LYS A 230 38.08 5.06 22.69
N GLN A 231 36.75 4.98 22.56
CA GLN A 231 36.00 3.73 22.39
C GLN A 231 35.96 3.19 20.96
N ARG A 232 36.86 3.67 20.07
CA ARG A 232 36.98 3.24 18.65
C ARG A 232 35.71 3.44 17.82
N MET A 233 34.85 4.37 18.19
CA MET A 233 33.66 4.72 17.41
C MET A 233 34.07 5.71 16.33
N ASN A 234 34.53 5.19 15.19
CA ASN A 234 35.15 6.02 14.15
C ASN A 234 34.17 6.53 13.09
N THR A 235 33.00 5.90 12.93
CA THR A 235 31.97 6.32 11.97
C THR A 235 30.97 7.29 12.60
N SER A 236 30.44 8.21 11.78
CA SER A 236 29.45 9.22 12.20
C SER A 236 28.27 8.59 12.94
N ASN A 237 27.67 7.54 12.39
CA ASN A 237 26.51 6.88 13.00
C ASN A 237 26.85 6.27 14.37
N ARG A 238 28.02 5.66 14.53
CA ARG A 238 28.44 5.07 15.82
C ARG A 238 28.73 6.14 16.87
N LYS A 239 29.37 7.25 16.47
CA LYS A 239 29.60 8.41 17.35
C LYS A 239 28.28 9.00 17.83
N THR A 240 27.32 9.21 16.93
CA THR A 240 26.00 9.77 17.28
C THR A 240 25.26 8.87 18.27
N ILE A 241 25.21 7.56 18.02
CA ILE A 241 24.55 6.61 18.92
C ILE A 241 25.22 6.61 20.31
N PHE A 242 26.55 6.63 20.37
CA PHE A 242 27.28 6.68 21.64
C PHE A 242 27.03 7.97 22.42
N CYS A 243 27.06 9.12 21.73
CA CYS A 243 26.83 10.40 22.37
C CYS A 243 25.40 10.50 22.92
N ILE A 244 24.42 9.91 22.24
CA ILE A 244 23.03 9.83 22.71
C ILE A 244 22.88 8.91 23.93
N LEU A 245 23.63 7.81 24.00
CA LEU A 245 23.52 6.84 25.11
C LEU A 245 24.21 7.29 26.41
N ILE A 246 25.18 8.19 26.30
CA ILE A 246 26.03 8.62 27.43
C ILE A 246 25.65 10.01 27.96
N THR A 247 24.76 10.71 27.28
CA THR A 247 24.14 11.97 27.70
C THR A 247 22.80 11.66 28.33
#